data_AF-A0AAN6SX00-F1
#
_entry.id   AF-A0AAN6SX00-F1
#
_cell.length_a   1.000
_cell.length_b   1.000
_cell.length_c   1.000
_cell.angle_alpha   90.00
_cell.angle_beta   90.00
_cell.angle_gamma   90.00
#
_symmetry.space_group_name_H-M   'P 1'
#
loop_
_entity.id
_entity.type
_entity.pdbx_description
1 polymer ?
#
loop_
_entity_poly.entity_id
_entity_poly.type
_entity_poly.pdbx_seq_one_letter_code
_entity_poly.pdbx_strand_id
1 'polypeptide(L)'
;MLGEWHSAAARLFSHVAPGRLALSVVCDIDPGNPRAIEVATSVVEPIRLLPRGHLKECHIRLAKTADHQLQQLAQDTVSHACGIPTPSFTPPSKATTTLATLPRELRIIVLKYTDLVTPSREVTWSRHDRAYLVKVYEIDQFFRCWVEGHGCFCRRQHSAFSLGCTCWAPPGPALFLICRALYEDAQFVFFSCNRFIVHDYKVMPPYALPILEQHDEEQGADYDYEQSLPSYPYPYERFAVSEFLHDVVPAPSVSHLRFLELVFPPYRPGSWPDAQHPAMLDWRATVDWLGDMINLSGFTLRLMVAGQSPSVGPPVYWCRITDEEAETVMASYMDLLQPFTQLASDGLARFYAQFPYPWQLTRECSMYAEDHNWLQEKEDALQERAERHVMGRRYKGFYANRWEEPKPSNWCLSYYT
;
A
#
# COMPACT_ATOMS: atom_id res chain seq x y z
N MET A 1 -20.99 -35.39 -5.67
CA MET A 1 -19.94 -34.47 -5.18
C MET A 1 -19.74 -34.53 -3.67
N LEU A 2 -20.57 -33.93 -2.80
CA LEU A 2 -20.27 -33.93 -1.34
C LEU A 2 -20.20 -35.34 -0.72
N GLY A 3 -21.11 -36.24 -1.06
CA GLY A 3 -21.07 -37.63 -0.56
C GLY A 3 -19.82 -38.41 -1.01
N GLU A 4 -19.34 -38.16 -2.22
CA GLU A 4 -18.11 -38.77 -2.75
C GLU A 4 -16.88 -38.23 -2.01
N TRP A 5 -16.86 -36.92 -1.73
CA TRP A 5 -15.83 -36.29 -0.91
C TRP A 5 -15.76 -36.92 0.49
N HIS A 6 -16.89 -37.09 1.18
CA HIS A 6 -16.92 -37.71 2.51
C HIS A 6 -16.37 -39.15 2.48
N SER A 7 -16.77 -39.92 1.47
CA SER A 7 -16.31 -41.30 1.29
C SER A 7 -14.80 -41.37 1.00
N ALA A 8 -14.29 -40.47 0.15
CA ALA A 8 -12.88 -40.37 -0.18
C ALA A 8 -12.04 -39.91 1.02
N ALA A 9 -12.51 -38.91 1.77
CA ALA A 9 -11.86 -38.41 2.97
C ALA A 9 -11.78 -39.49 4.06
N ALA A 10 -12.89 -40.19 4.34
CA ALA A 10 -12.91 -41.30 5.30
C ALA A 10 -11.92 -42.41 4.92
N ARG A 11 -11.84 -42.76 3.63
CA ARG A 11 -10.87 -43.74 3.13
C ARG A 11 -9.43 -43.25 3.25
N LEU A 12 -9.15 -42.00 2.87
CA LEU A 12 -7.82 -41.41 2.98
C LEU A 12 -7.35 -41.40 4.45
N PHE A 13 -8.18 -40.89 5.35
CA PHE A 13 -7.82 -40.69 6.74
C PHE A 13 -7.68 -41.99 7.54
N SER A 14 -8.37 -43.07 7.14
CA SER A 14 -8.19 -44.39 7.77
C SER A 14 -6.85 -45.06 7.44
N HIS A 15 -6.14 -44.59 6.40
CA HIS A 15 -4.87 -45.18 5.95
C HIS A 15 -3.65 -44.28 6.22
N VAL A 16 -3.88 -43.05 6.67
CA VAL A 16 -2.82 -42.06 6.90
C VAL A 16 -2.38 -42.13 8.37
N ALA A 17 -1.06 -42.19 8.59
CA ALA A 17 -0.52 -42.08 9.92
C ALA A 17 -0.65 -40.63 10.45
N PRO A 18 -0.97 -40.43 11.74
CA PRO A 18 -1.07 -39.09 12.33
C PRO A 18 0.19 -38.24 12.10
N GLY A 19 0.00 -36.95 11.80
CA GLY A 19 1.07 -35.97 11.64
C GLY A 19 1.91 -36.14 10.37
N ARG A 20 1.49 -36.97 9.41
CA ARG A 20 2.22 -37.19 8.14
C ARG A 20 1.63 -36.46 6.94
N LEU A 21 0.31 -36.28 6.91
CA LEU A 21 -0.38 -35.71 5.75
C LEU A 21 -0.40 -34.17 5.80
N ALA A 22 0.02 -33.55 4.70
CA ALA A 22 -0.31 -32.17 4.37
C ALA A 22 -1.55 -32.17 3.47
N LEU A 23 -2.60 -31.44 3.85
CA LEU A 23 -3.87 -31.41 3.12
C LEU A 23 -4.23 -29.98 2.71
N SER A 24 -4.51 -29.80 1.43
CA SER A 24 -5.04 -28.55 0.87
C SER A 24 -6.43 -28.79 0.31
N VAL A 25 -7.42 -28.03 0.80
CA VAL A 25 -8.82 -28.10 0.35
C VAL A 25 -9.24 -26.77 -0.24
N VAL A 26 -9.69 -26.81 -1.49
CA VAL A 26 -10.23 -25.65 -2.20
C VAL A 26 -11.65 -25.97 -2.63
N CYS A 27 -12.60 -25.20 -2.13
CA CYS A 27 -14.01 -25.24 -2.52
C CYS A 27 -14.49 -23.80 -2.60
N ASP A 28 -14.51 -23.22 -3.80
CA ASP A 28 -14.84 -21.81 -3.99
C ASP A 28 -16.36 -21.56 -3.95
N ILE A 29 -16.93 -21.57 -2.74
CA ILE A 29 -18.35 -21.30 -2.50
C ILE A 29 -18.59 -19.81 -2.70
N ASP A 30 -19.68 -19.46 -3.39
CA ASP A 30 -20.14 -18.08 -3.47
C ASP A 30 -20.66 -17.61 -2.09
N PRO A 31 -20.05 -16.61 -1.44
CA PRO A 31 -20.52 -16.11 -0.15
C PRO A 31 -21.94 -15.53 -0.19
N GLY A 32 -22.44 -15.11 -1.36
CA GLY A 32 -23.81 -14.63 -1.54
C GLY A 32 -24.87 -15.73 -1.47
N ASN A 33 -24.46 -17.01 -1.48
CA ASN A 33 -25.39 -18.13 -1.40
C ASN A 33 -25.99 -18.23 0.03
N PRO A 34 -27.31 -18.28 0.20
CA PRO A 34 -27.95 -18.37 1.53
C PRO A 34 -27.58 -19.64 2.31
N ARG A 35 -27.07 -20.67 1.63
CA ARG A 35 -26.58 -21.93 2.22
C ARG A 35 -25.05 -22.03 2.23
N ALA A 36 -24.32 -20.92 1.98
CA ALA A 36 -22.86 -20.94 1.88
C ALA A 36 -22.19 -21.58 3.11
N ILE A 37 -22.62 -21.20 4.31
CA ILE A 37 -22.07 -21.72 5.56
C ILE A 37 -22.39 -23.21 5.80
N GLU A 38 -23.58 -23.65 5.41
CA GLU A 38 -24.01 -25.06 5.53
C GLU A 38 -23.20 -25.95 4.60
N VAL A 39 -23.03 -25.51 3.34
CA VAL A 39 -22.20 -26.20 2.34
C VAL A 39 -20.75 -26.22 2.79
N ALA A 40 -20.21 -25.09 3.24
CA ALA A 40 -18.84 -25.00 3.73
C ALA A 40 -18.60 -25.91 4.94
N THR A 41 -19.56 -25.97 5.87
CA THR A 41 -19.51 -26.87 7.03
C THR A 41 -19.45 -28.33 6.58
N SER A 42 -20.29 -28.71 5.62
CA SER A 42 -20.30 -30.05 5.04
C SER A 42 -18.97 -30.38 4.34
N VAL A 43 -18.32 -29.40 3.70
CA VAL A 43 -17.00 -29.60 3.07
C VAL A 43 -15.92 -29.90 4.11
N VAL A 44 -15.91 -29.19 5.23
CA VAL A 44 -14.87 -29.34 6.27
C VAL A 44 -15.16 -30.42 7.31
N GLU A 45 -16.39 -30.94 7.37
CA GLU A 45 -16.84 -31.93 8.36
C GLU A 45 -15.91 -33.16 8.44
N PRO A 46 -15.51 -33.83 7.34
CA PRO A 46 -14.61 -34.98 7.42
C PRO A 46 -13.26 -34.67 8.08
N ILE A 47 -12.77 -33.44 7.93
CA ILE A 47 -11.51 -32.98 8.54
C ILE A 47 -11.71 -32.73 10.03
N ARG A 48 -12.87 -32.18 10.42
CA ARG A 48 -13.22 -31.93 11.83
C ARG A 48 -13.46 -33.20 12.62
N LEU A 49 -13.77 -34.32 11.97
CA LEU A 49 -13.92 -35.64 12.61
C LEU A 49 -12.57 -36.29 12.95
N LEU A 50 -11.45 -35.76 12.46
CA LEU A 50 -10.12 -36.24 12.80
C LEU A 50 -9.76 -35.94 14.26
N PRO A 51 -8.93 -36.78 14.90
CA PRO A 51 -8.28 -36.41 16.15
C PRO A 51 -7.50 -35.10 16.04
N ARG A 52 -7.37 -34.36 17.15
CA ARG A 52 -6.55 -33.14 17.18
C ARG A 52 -5.11 -33.44 16.78
N GLY A 53 -4.52 -32.62 15.90
CA GLY A 53 -3.13 -32.79 15.47
C GLY A 53 -2.89 -33.97 14.53
N HIS A 54 -3.95 -34.52 13.93
CA HIS A 54 -3.81 -35.64 13.01
C HIS A 54 -3.17 -35.24 11.67
N LEU A 55 -3.28 -33.98 11.25
CA LEU A 55 -2.62 -33.45 10.05
C LEU A 55 -1.32 -32.74 10.39
N LYS A 56 -0.30 -32.88 9.53
CA LYS A 56 0.96 -32.13 9.61
C LYS A 56 0.73 -30.66 9.27
N GLU A 57 0.02 -30.45 8.17
CA GLU A 57 -0.29 -29.15 7.58
C GLU A 57 -1.72 -29.21 7.01
N CYS A 58 -2.47 -28.13 7.17
CA CYS A 58 -3.82 -28.02 6.63
C CYS A 58 -4.06 -26.61 6.09
N HIS A 59 -4.52 -26.54 4.84
CA HIS A 59 -4.82 -25.32 4.13
C HIS A 59 -6.25 -25.42 3.61
N ILE A 60 -7.09 -24.45 3.92
CA ILE A 60 -8.51 -24.48 3.51
C ILE A 60 -8.85 -23.15 2.84
N ARG A 61 -9.45 -23.21 1.65
CA ARG A 61 -10.10 -22.09 0.96
C ARG A 61 -11.54 -22.45 0.65
N LEU A 62 -12.47 -21.71 1.22
CA LEU A 62 -13.92 -21.90 1.11
C LEU A 62 -14.61 -20.90 0.18
N ALA A 63 -13.93 -19.83 -0.25
CA ALA A 63 -14.44 -18.90 -1.25
C ALA A 63 -13.30 -18.13 -1.92
N LYS A 64 -13.52 -17.66 -3.15
CA LYS A 64 -12.57 -16.79 -3.88
C LYS A 64 -12.50 -15.37 -3.32
N THR A 65 -13.54 -14.92 -2.63
CA THR A 65 -13.60 -13.61 -1.98
C THR A 65 -13.58 -13.79 -0.46
N ALA A 66 -13.20 -12.75 0.26
CA ALA A 66 -13.18 -12.78 1.72
C ALA A 66 -14.61 -12.70 2.31
N ASP A 67 -14.95 -13.64 3.18
CA ASP A 67 -16.14 -13.65 4.03
C ASP A 67 -15.75 -14.08 5.45
N HIS A 68 -16.13 -13.31 6.45
CA HIS A 68 -15.66 -13.51 7.82
C HIS A 68 -16.13 -14.83 8.44
N GLN A 69 -17.35 -15.29 8.15
CA GLN A 69 -17.88 -16.53 8.72
C GLN A 69 -17.17 -17.76 8.12
N LEU A 70 -16.97 -17.75 6.81
CA LEU A 70 -16.23 -18.80 6.11
C LEU A 70 -14.74 -18.80 6.51
N GLN A 71 -14.11 -17.63 6.69
CA GLN A 71 -12.74 -17.54 7.21
C GLN A 71 -12.60 -18.15 8.61
N GLN A 72 -13.53 -17.82 9.51
CA GLN A 72 -13.53 -18.38 10.86
C GLN A 72 -13.68 -19.90 10.82
N LEU A 73 -14.59 -20.42 9.99
CA LEU A 73 -14.79 -21.86 9.83
C LEU A 73 -13.52 -22.57 9.30
N ALA A 74 -12.84 -21.96 8.31
CA ALA A 74 -11.56 -22.46 7.81
C ALA A 74 -10.48 -22.45 8.93
N GLN A 75 -10.38 -21.35 9.67
CA GLN A 75 -9.42 -21.19 10.76
C GLN A 75 -9.63 -22.21 11.88
N ASP A 76 -10.88 -22.40 12.33
CA ASP A 76 -11.23 -23.35 13.39
C ASP A 76 -10.91 -24.77 12.95
N THR A 77 -11.24 -25.11 11.70
CA THR A 77 -10.97 -26.44 11.14
C THR A 77 -9.48 -26.72 11.05
N VAL A 78 -8.69 -25.79 10.48
CA VAL A 78 -7.23 -25.94 10.36
C VAL A 78 -6.58 -26.04 11.74
N SER A 79 -6.98 -25.19 12.67
CA SER A 79 -6.44 -25.19 14.04
C SER A 79 -6.73 -26.52 14.73
N HIS A 80 -7.95 -27.04 14.57
CA HIS A 80 -8.34 -28.34 15.10
C HIS A 80 -7.48 -29.47 14.51
N ALA A 81 -7.43 -29.55 13.18
CA ALA A 81 -6.78 -30.64 12.47
C ALA A 81 -5.26 -30.67 12.68
N CYS A 82 -4.62 -29.50 12.84
CA CYS A 82 -3.19 -29.36 13.12
C CYS A 82 -2.85 -29.37 14.62
N GLY A 83 -3.85 -29.52 15.51
CA GLY A 83 -3.62 -29.62 16.95
C GLY A 83 -3.16 -28.31 17.58
N ILE A 84 -3.45 -27.18 16.95
CA ILE A 84 -3.14 -25.87 17.49
C ILE A 84 -4.15 -25.57 18.60
N PRO A 85 -3.68 -25.26 19.82
CA PRO A 85 -4.57 -24.86 20.88
C PRO A 85 -5.38 -23.64 20.42
N THR A 86 -6.69 -23.80 20.27
CA THR A 86 -7.57 -22.64 20.20
C THR A 86 -7.40 -21.91 21.53
N PRO A 87 -7.07 -20.61 21.54
CA PRO A 87 -6.90 -19.87 22.79
C PRO A 87 -8.15 -20.09 23.63
N SER A 88 -8.01 -20.72 24.80
CA SER A 88 -9.15 -20.93 25.69
C SER A 88 -9.59 -19.56 26.16
N PHE A 89 -10.83 -19.17 25.86
CA PHE A 89 -11.41 -17.91 26.35
C PHE A 89 -11.48 -17.82 27.87
N THR A 90 -11.22 -18.90 28.60
CA THR A 90 -11.04 -18.88 30.04
C THR A 90 -9.73 -18.16 30.38
N PRO A 91 -9.77 -16.92 30.91
CA PRO A 91 -8.56 -16.25 31.34
C PRO A 91 -7.89 -17.10 32.43
N PRO A 92 -6.57 -17.33 32.36
CA PRO A 92 -5.86 -18.00 33.44
C PRO A 92 -6.11 -17.22 34.73
N SER A 93 -6.69 -17.87 35.74
CA SER A 93 -7.19 -17.26 36.98
C SER A 93 -6.11 -16.56 37.84
N LYS A 94 -4.84 -16.54 37.38
CA LYS A 94 -3.68 -16.03 38.11
C LYS A 94 -2.65 -15.29 37.25
N ALA A 95 -2.95 -14.92 35.99
CA ALA A 95 -1.99 -14.14 35.20
C ALA A 95 -1.90 -12.70 35.76
N THR A 96 -0.88 -12.45 36.56
CA THR A 96 -0.61 -11.17 37.24
C THR A 96 0.06 -10.14 36.33
N THR A 97 0.65 -10.56 35.22
CA THR A 97 1.28 -9.68 34.23
C THR A 97 0.48 -9.64 32.94
N THR A 98 -0.05 -8.46 32.62
CA THR A 98 -0.68 -8.16 31.33
C THR A 98 0.21 -7.20 30.54
N LEU A 99 0.03 -7.11 29.22
CA LEU A 99 0.75 -6.14 28.38
C LEU A 99 0.67 -4.71 28.94
N ALA A 100 -0.48 -4.34 29.53
CA ALA A 100 -0.72 -3.03 30.13
C ALA A 100 0.13 -2.76 31.40
N THR A 101 0.58 -3.80 32.11
CA THR A 101 1.43 -3.67 33.31
C THR A 101 2.91 -3.46 33.00
N LEU A 102 3.33 -3.69 31.75
CA LEU A 102 4.73 -3.47 31.34
C LEU A 102 5.04 -1.96 31.26
N PRO A 103 6.29 -1.54 31.56
CA PRO A 103 6.79 -0.21 31.21
C PRO A 103 6.54 0.11 29.74
N ARG A 104 6.27 1.39 29.45
CA ARG A 104 5.86 1.86 28.12
C ARG A 104 6.86 1.46 27.04
N GLU A 105 8.15 1.54 27.34
CA GLU A 105 9.24 1.21 26.42
C GLU A 105 9.15 -0.26 25.98
N LEU A 106 8.86 -1.17 26.92
CA LEU A 106 8.68 -2.59 26.61
C LEU A 106 7.39 -2.84 25.83
N ARG A 107 6.31 -2.11 26.13
CA ARG A 107 5.06 -2.20 25.34
C ARG A 107 5.31 -1.79 23.89
N ILE A 108 5.98 -0.67 23.66
CA ILE A 108 6.36 -0.19 22.33
C ILE A 108 7.24 -1.22 21.61
N ILE A 109 8.22 -1.82 22.30
CA ILE A 109 9.07 -2.87 21.71
C ILE A 109 8.23 -4.08 21.30
N VAL A 110 7.33 -4.56 22.17
CA VAL A 110 6.44 -5.69 21.86
C VAL A 110 5.53 -5.36 20.67
N LEU A 111 4.96 -4.16 20.64
CA LEU A 111 4.08 -3.69 19.56
C LEU A 111 4.81 -3.56 18.21
N LYS A 112 6.13 -3.35 18.19
CA LYS A 112 6.91 -3.37 16.94
C LYS A 112 7.00 -4.75 16.28
N TYR A 113 6.70 -5.82 17.02
CA TYR A 113 6.65 -7.19 16.50
C TYR A 113 5.22 -7.65 16.15
N THR A 114 4.26 -6.72 16.09
CA THR A 114 2.90 -7.01 15.63
C THR A 114 2.68 -6.51 14.20
N ASP A 115 1.46 -6.66 13.72
CA ASP A 115 0.97 -6.11 12.45
C ASP A 115 0.90 -4.57 12.41
N LEU A 116 1.25 -3.87 13.49
CA LEU A 116 1.44 -2.41 13.45
C LEU A 116 2.63 -1.99 12.60
N VAL A 117 3.60 -2.88 12.38
CA VAL A 117 4.73 -2.63 11.48
C VAL A 117 4.57 -3.52 10.27
N THR A 118 4.39 -2.90 9.10
CA THR A 118 4.26 -3.64 7.85
C THR A 118 5.59 -4.34 7.50
N PRO A 119 5.58 -5.45 6.76
CA PRO A 119 6.81 -6.19 6.46
C PRO A 119 7.85 -5.36 5.72
N SER A 120 7.40 -4.52 4.77
CA SER A 120 8.25 -3.57 4.03
C SER A 120 8.45 -2.24 4.76
N ARG A 121 7.78 -2.03 5.91
CA ARG A 121 7.66 -0.74 6.59
C ARG A 121 7.07 0.35 5.70
N GLU A 122 6.22 -0.02 4.75
CA GLU A 122 5.55 0.88 3.83
C GLU A 122 4.05 0.68 3.89
N VAL A 123 3.32 1.78 4.10
CA VAL A 123 1.87 1.84 4.08
C VAL A 123 1.46 2.80 2.98
N THR A 124 0.66 2.34 2.05
CA THR A 124 0.09 3.17 1.00
C THR A 124 -1.32 3.61 1.39
N TRP A 125 -1.68 4.85 1.11
CA TRP A 125 -3.04 5.34 1.21
C TRP A 125 -3.42 6.11 -0.06
N SER A 126 -4.66 5.94 -0.50
CA SER A 126 -5.22 6.64 -1.63
C SER A 126 -6.62 7.15 -1.32
N ARG A 127 -7.00 8.26 -1.97
CA ARG A 127 -8.37 8.80 -1.90
C ARG A 127 -9.42 7.78 -2.35
N HIS A 128 -9.08 6.92 -3.31
CA HIS A 128 -10.01 5.96 -3.87
C HIS A 128 -10.31 4.82 -2.90
N ASP A 129 -9.26 4.22 -2.33
CA ASP A 129 -9.37 3.04 -1.48
C ASP A 129 -9.85 3.41 -0.08
N ARG A 130 -9.59 4.65 0.36
CA ARG A 130 -9.92 5.17 1.69
C ARG A 130 -9.45 4.24 2.83
N ALA A 131 -8.39 3.48 2.57
CA ALA A 131 -7.89 2.45 3.45
C ALA A 131 -6.37 2.37 3.38
N TYR A 132 -5.75 1.87 4.46
CA TYR A 132 -4.34 1.55 4.49
C TYR A 132 -4.08 0.27 3.70
N LEU A 133 -3.28 0.40 2.65
CA LEU A 133 -2.85 -0.69 1.79
C LEU A 133 -1.38 -1.00 2.01
N VAL A 134 -1.00 -2.25 1.78
CA VAL A 134 0.40 -2.67 1.73
C VAL A 134 0.56 -3.41 0.42
N LYS A 135 1.35 -2.81 -0.46
CA LYS A 135 1.79 -3.46 -1.69
C LYS A 135 2.95 -4.40 -1.36
N VAL A 136 2.89 -5.60 -1.93
CA VAL A 136 3.93 -6.62 -1.77
C VAL A 136 4.32 -7.06 -3.17
N TYR A 137 5.48 -6.61 -3.64
CA TYR A 137 5.99 -6.94 -4.99
C TYR A 137 6.81 -8.23 -4.99
N GLU A 138 7.38 -8.61 -3.85
CA GLU A 138 8.07 -9.90 -3.75
C GLU A 138 7.06 -11.03 -3.59
N ILE A 139 6.73 -11.65 -4.73
CA ILE A 139 5.92 -12.88 -4.84
C ILE A 139 6.49 -13.99 -3.93
N ASP A 140 7.79 -13.99 -3.65
CA ASP A 140 8.48 -15.17 -3.12
C ASP A 140 8.58 -15.27 -1.59
N GLN A 141 8.59 -14.14 -0.84
CA GLN A 141 8.88 -14.22 0.61
C GLN A 141 7.65 -14.02 1.50
N PHE A 142 6.67 -13.24 1.04
CA PHE A 142 5.53 -12.85 1.88
C PHE A 142 4.21 -13.54 1.51
N PHE A 143 4.18 -14.27 0.39
CA PHE A 143 3.04 -15.07 -0.04
C PHE A 143 3.30 -16.57 0.08
N ARG A 144 3.76 -17.03 1.25
CA ARG A 144 3.70 -18.47 1.61
C ARG A 144 2.28 -19.04 1.67
N CYS A 145 1.27 -18.21 1.39
CA CYS A 145 -0.10 -18.64 1.16
C CYS A 145 -0.33 -19.21 -0.24
N TRP A 146 0.57 -19.00 -1.20
CA TRP A 146 0.51 -19.67 -2.50
C TRP A 146 1.13 -21.05 -2.38
N VAL A 147 0.37 -22.07 -2.72
CA VAL A 147 0.87 -23.45 -2.82
C VAL A 147 0.85 -23.81 -4.30
N GLU A 148 2.01 -24.16 -4.85
CA GLU A 148 2.17 -24.52 -6.26
C GLU A 148 1.16 -25.61 -6.67
N GLY A 149 0.45 -25.41 -7.77
CA GLY A 149 -0.62 -26.32 -8.23
C GLY A 149 -1.94 -26.28 -7.45
N HIS A 150 -2.00 -25.61 -6.30
CA HIS A 150 -3.19 -25.58 -5.42
C HIS A 150 -3.79 -24.18 -5.23
N GLY A 151 -3.06 -23.13 -5.60
CA GLY A 151 -3.52 -21.73 -5.57
C GLY A 151 -3.25 -21.03 -4.24
N CYS A 152 -3.97 -19.92 -4.01
CA CYS A 152 -3.75 -19.02 -2.88
C CYS A 152 -4.70 -19.31 -1.71
N PHE A 153 -4.15 -19.42 -0.49
CA PHE A 153 -4.85 -19.57 0.79
C PHE A 153 -4.75 -18.30 1.66
N CYS A 154 -4.61 -17.13 1.03
CA CYS A 154 -4.48 -15.86 1.72
C CYS A 154 -5.82 -15.44 2.34
N ARG A 155 -5.86 -15.32 3.67
CA ARG A 155 -7.03 -14.82 4.42
C ARG A 155 -7.42 -13.37 4.07
N ARG A 156 -6.58 -12.61 3.37
CA ARG A 156 -6.95 -11.24 2.93
C ARG A 156 -7.77 -11.22 1.66
N GLN A 157 -7.46 -12.14 0.75
CA GLN A 157 -8.06 -12.16 -0.58
C GLN A 157 -9.22 -13.17 -0.65
N HIS A 158 -9.21 -14.17 0.22
CA HIS A 158 -10.09 -15.33 0.12
C HIS A 158 -10.72 -15.66 1.48
N SER A 159 -11.81 -16.42 1.45
CA SER A 159 -12.29 -17.13 2.65
C SER A 159 -11.43 -18.34 2.93
N ALA A 160 -10.18 -18.09 3.29
CA ALA A 160 -9.16 -19.10 3.45
C ALA A 160 -8.41 -18.96 4.76
N PHE A 161 -7.84 -20.06 5.22
CA PHE A 161 -6.88 -20.08 6.32
C PHE A 161 -5.75 -21.07 6.05
N SER A 162 -4.54 -20.66 6.41
CA SER A 162 -3.33 -21.47 6.38
C SER A 162 -2.38 -20.96 7.45
N LEU A 163 -1.71 -21.88 8.15
CA LEU A 163 -0.65 -21.54 9.11
C LEU A 163 0.60 -20.98 8.46
N GLY A 164 0.81 -21.29 7.19
CA GLY A 164 1.89 -20.73 6.38
C GLY A 164 1.57 -19.32 5.85
N CYS A 165 0.33 -18.85 5.95
CA CYS A 165 -0.05 -17.53 5.45
C CYS A 165 0.47 -16.42 6.37
N THR A 166 1.59 -15.83 5.99
CA THR A 166 2.21 -14.66 6.66
C THR A 166 1.81 -13.33 6.05
N CYS A 167 0.81 -13.32 5.16
CA CYS A 167 0.31 -12.10 4.55
C CYS A 167 -0.13 -11.11 5.64
N TRP A 168 0.59 -9.98 5.71
CA TRP A 168 0.24 -8.88 6.59
C TRP A 168 -1.17 -8.42 6.29
N ALA A 169 -2.00 -8.23 7.31
CA ALA A 169 -3.29 -7.54 7.23
C ALA A 169 -3.19 -6.24 8.03
N PRO A 170 -3.95 -5.19 7.68
CA PRO A 170 -4.03 -4.00 8.49
C PRO A 170 -4.25 -4.35 9.95
N PRO A 171 -3.51 -3.73 10.89
CA PRO A 171 -3.67 -4.00 12.30
C PRO A 171 -5.15 -3.88 12.61
N GLY A 172 -5.76 -5.01 12.97
CA GLY A 172 -7.18 -5.06 13.23
C GLY A 172 -7.53 -4.10 14.36
N PRO A 173 -8.82 -3.79 14.54
CA PRO A 173 -9.28 -2.99 15.69
C PRO A 173 -8.80 -3.56 17.03
N ALA A 174 -8.42 -4.85 17.08
CA ALA A 174 -7.93 -5.54 18.25
C ALA A 174 -6.88 -4.75 19.06
N LEU A 175 -5.83 -4.18 18.45
CA LEU A 175 -4.79 -3.46 19.22
C LEU A 175 -5.20 -2.04 19.58
N PHE A 176 -5.99 -1.39 18.73
CA PHE A 176 -6.49 -0.03 18.95
C PHE A 176 -7.67 0.03 19.93
N LEU A 177 -8.38 -1.07 20.17
CA LEU A 177 -9.60 -1.10 21.00
C LEU A 177 -9.41 -1.74 22.38
N ILE A 178 -8.19 -2.12 22.80
CA ILE A 178 -7.98 -2.75 24.13
C ILE A 178 -8.17 -1.75 25.26
N CYS A 179 -7.36 -0.68 25.26
CA CYS A 179 -7.43 0.39 26.24
C CYS A 179 -6.73 1.65 25.70
N ARG A 180 -6.97 2.80 26.34
CA ARG A 180 -6.40 4.09 25.91
C ARG A 180 -4.87 4.09 25.83
N ALA A 181 -4.19 3.55 26.85
CA ALA A 181 -2.74 3.52 26.86
C ALA A 181 -2.17 2.68 25.71
N LEU A 182 -2.78 1.53 25.41
CA LEU A 182 -2.34 0.69 24.30
C LEU A 182 -2.68 1.31 22.94
N TYR A 183 -3.81 2.02 22.84
CA TYR A 183 -4.17 2.78 21.65
C TYR A 183 -3.10 3.84 21.33
N GLU A 184 -2.69 4.63 22.32
CA GLU A 184 -1.65 5.66 22.18
C GLU A 184 -0.29 5.03 21.80
N ASP A 185 0.10 3.93 22.45
CA ASP A 185 1.35 3.22 22.11
C ASP A 185 1.28 2.57 20.71
N ALA A 186 0.13 2.03 20.31
CA ALA A 186 -0.09 1.43 18.99
C ALA A 186 -0.04 2.48 17.88
N GLN A 187 -0.67 3.64 18.10
CA GLN A 187 -0.57 4.80 17.20
C GLN A 187 0.88 5.26 17.05
N PHE A 188 1.59 5.41 18.17
CA PHE A 188 3.00 5.77 18.12
C PHE A 188 3.80 4.78 17.28
N VAL A 189 3.65 3.47 17.50
CA VAL A 189 4.38 2.46 16.70
C VAL A 189 3.98 2.51 15.24
N PHE A 190 2.69 2.50 14.92
CA PHE A 190 2.19 2.48 13.54
C PHE A 190 2.69 3.69 12.73
N PHE A 191 2.56 4.90 13.27
CA PHE A 191 2.93 6.11 12.53
C PHE A 191 4.43 6.41 12.54
N SER A 192 5.18 5.95 13.55
CA SER A 192 6.64 6.20 13.62
C SER A 192 7.51 5.14 12.97
N CYS A 193 7.00 3.91 12.80
CA CYS A 193 7.78 2.78 12.29
C CYS A 193 7.49 2.44 10.83
N ASN A 194 6.47 3.06 10.22
CA ASN A 194 6.16 2.90 8.80
C ASN A 194 6.39 4.21 8.04
N ARG A 195 6.78 4.06 6.78
CA ARG A 195 6.75 5.08 5.73
C ARG A 195 5.36 5.12 5.15
N PHE A 196 4.73 6.29 5.15
CA PHE A 196 3.42 6.49 4.56
C PHE A 196 3.57 7.05 3.15
N ILE A 197 2.96 6.39 2.18
CA ILE A 197 2.98 6.73 0.77
C ILE A 197 1.56 7.16 0.41
N VAL A 198 1.37 8.44 0.13
CA VAL A 198 0.06 9.01 -0.19
C VAL A 198 0.03 9.42 -1.64
N HIS A 199 -1.03 9.05 -2.36
CA HIS A 199 -1.17 9.43 -3.76
C HIS A 199 -2.62 9.74 -4.14
N ASP A 200 -2.79 10.59 -5.15
CA ASP A 200 -4.10 11.03 -5.66
C ASP A 200 -4.80 10.00 -6.56
N TYR A 201 -4.11 8.91 -6.88
CA TYR A 201 -4.52 7.96 -7.92
C TYR A 201 -5.36 6.75 -7.44
N LYS A 202 -6.13 6.10 -8.33
CA LYS A 202 -6.79 4.80 -8.07
C LYS A 202 -5.75 3.68 -8.15
N VAL A 203 -5.43 3.00 -7.03
CA VAL A 203 -4.60 1.79 -7.08
C VAL A 203 -5.45 0.64 -7.62
N MET A 204 -5.58 0.55 -8.93
CA MET A 204 -5.42 -0.70 -9.67
C MET A 204 -6.14 -0.65 -11.02
N PRO A 205 -5.42 -0.98 -12.11
CA PRO A 205 -3.96 -1.05 -12.16
C PRO A 205 -3.30 0.35 -12.11
N PRO A 206 -2.06 0.49 -11.61
CA PRO A 206 -1.33 1.77 -11.56
C PRO A 206 -1.09 2.41 -12.94
N TYR A 207 -1.25 1.64 -14.02
CA TYR A 207 -1.19 2.11 -15.42
C TYR A 207 -2.55 2.52 -15.98
N ALA A 208 -3.67 2.13 -15.37
CA ALA A 208 -4.96 2.66 -15.73
C ALA A 208 -5.13 4.00 -15.03
N LEU A 209 -4.47 5.05 -15.53
CA LEU A 209 -4.97 6.44 -15.43
C LEU A 209 -6.48 6.41 -15.77
N PRO A 210 -7.38 7.25 -15.21
CA PRO A 210 -8.77 7.19 -15.63
C PRO A 210 -8.69 7.51 -17.11
N ILE A 211 -8.90 6.48 -17.93
CA ILE A 211 -9.51 6.67 -19.21
C ILE A 211 -10.83 7.27 -18.77
N LEU A 212 -10.90 8.61 -18.71
CA LEU A 212 -12.17 9.31 -18.65
C LEU A 212 -12.90 8.72 -19.83
N GLU A 213 -13.87 7.87 -19.50
CA GLU A 213 -14.33 6.76 -20.32
C GLU A 213 -14.46 7.23 -21.76
N GLN A 214 -13.70 6.59 -22.66
CA GLN A 214 -13.87 6.78 -24.09
C GLN A 214 -15.34 6.49 -24.38
N HIS A 215 -16.08 7.56 -24.66
CA HIS A 215 -17.40 7.48 -25.23
C HIS A 215 -17.28 6.65 -26.53
N ASP A 216 -17.81 5.43 -26.47
CA ASP A 216 -18.25 4.56 -27.55
C ASP A 216 -17.21 4.21 -28.66
N GLU A 217 -16.62 3.01 -28.52
CA GLU A 217 -15.72 2.30 -29.46
C GLU A 217 -16.31 2.00 -30.87
N GLU A 218 -17.40 2.62 -31.31
CA GLU A 218 -18.07 2.23 -32.56
C GLU A 218 -17.76 3.10 -33.79
N GLN A 219 -16.81 4.04 -33.76
CA GLN A 219 -16.52 4.90 -34.92
C GLN A 219 -15.06 4.88 -35.39
N GLY A 220 -14.80 4.02 -36.39
CA GLY A 220 -13.98 4.34 -37.58
C GLY A 220 -12.49 4.60 -37.39
N ALA A 221 -11.68 3.61 -37.77
CA ALA A 221 -10.22 3.53 -37.63
C ALA A 221 -9.35 4.48 -38.51
N ASP A 222 -9.68 5.78 -38.62
CA ASP A 222 -8.85 6.72 -39.41
C ASP A 222 -8.81 8.17 -38.88
N TYR A 223 -9.11 8.37 -37.59
CA TYR A 223 -8.99 9.69 -36.97
C TYR A 223 -7.60 9.90 -36.37
N ASP A 224 -7.00 11.01 -36.78
CA ASP A 224 -5.78 11.62 -36.24
C ASP A 224 -5.93 11.88 -34.73
N TYR A 225 -5.71 10.84 -33.93
CA TYR A 225 -5.96 10.78 -32.48
C TYR A 225 -5.07 11.74 -31.69
N GLU A 226 -4.06 12.34 -32.32
CA GLU A 226 -3.15 13.28 -31.66
C GLU A 226 -3.81 14.64 -31.33
N GLN A 227 -4.94 15.03 -31.94
CA GLN A 227 -5.35 16.44 -31.90
C GLN A 227 -6.37 16.88 -30.83
N SER A 228 -6.98 16.01 -30.04
CA SER A 228 -8.00 16.50 -29.08
C SER A 228 -8.36 15.58 -27.92
N LEU A 229 -7.36 15.07 -27.18
CA LEU A 229 -7.68 14.56 -25.85
C LEU A 229 -8.01 15.75 -24.94
N PRO A 230 -9.25 15.89 -24.42
CA PRO A 230 -9.64 17.03 -23.61
C PRO A 230 -8.74 17.19 -22.37
N SER A 231 -8.18 18.37 -22.20
CA SER A 231 -7.47 18.75 -20.97
C SER A 231 -8.52 19.03 -19.90
N TYR A 232 -8.64 18.11 -18.94
CA TYR A 232 -9.50 18.33 -17.78
C TYR A 232 -8.69 18.98 -16.66
N PRO A 233 -9.20 20.05 -16.03
CA PRO A 233 -8.58 20.61 -14.84
C PRO A 233 -8.57 19.57 -13.71
N TYR A 234 -7.66 19.74 -12.75
CA TYR A 234 -7.61 18.90 -11.55
C TYR A 234 -8.99 18.86 -10.85
N PRO A 235 -9.61 17.69 -10.65
CA PRO A 235 -11.03 17.63 -10.33
C PRO A 235 -11.36 17.75 -8.83
N TYR A 236 -10.37 17.95 -7.97
CA TYR A 236 -10.55 17.90 -6.52
C TYR A 236 -10.17 19.22 -5.85
N GLU A 237 -10.91 19.61 -4.81
CA GLU A 237 -10.63 20.85 -4.06
C GLU A 237 -9.40 20.74 -3.14
N ARG A 238 -8.88 19.53 -2.90
CA ARG A 238 -7.75 19.23 -2.01
C ARG A 238 -6.85 18.19 -2.66
N PHE A 239 -5.59 18.08 -2.23
CA PHE A 239 -4.77 16.90 -2.56
C PHE A 239 -5.07 15.75 -1.60
N ALA A 240 -4.84 14.52 -2.04
CA ALA A 240 -5.00 13.31 -1.23
C ALA A 240 -4.15 13.38 0.05
N VAL A 241 -2.97 13.99 0.00
CA VAL A 241 -2.13 14.20 1.19
C VAL A 241 -2.83 15.07 2.24
N SER A 242 -3.54 16.12 1.83
CA SER A 242 -4.27 16.97 2.77
C SER A 242 -5.40 16.20 3.45
N GLU A 243 -6.18 15.43 2.68
CA GLU A 243 -7.23 14.55 3.22
C GLU A 243 -6.64 13.50 4.17
N PHE A 244 -5.52 12.88 3.77
CA PHE A 244 -4.85 11.89 4.61
C PHE A 244 -4.44 12.49 5.96
N LEU A 245 -3.76 13.65 5.94
CA LEU A 245 -3.23 14.26 7.15
C LEU A 245 -4.32 14.81 8.08
N HIS A 246 -5.40 15.38 7.52
CA HIS A 246 -6.46 16.00 8.33
C HIS A 246 -7.56 15.02 8.74
N ASP A 247 -7.94 14.10 7.85
CA ASP A 247 -9.18 13.32 7.99
C ASP A 247 -8.90 11.85 8.34
N VAL A 248 -7.70 11.34 8.06
CA VAL A 248 -7.35 9.92 8.24
C VAL A 248 -6.37 9.72 9.40
N VAL A 249 -5.32 10.53 9.48
CA VAL A 249 -4.35 10.48 10.58
C VAL A 249 -4.96 11.15 11.82
N PRO A 250 -5.08 10.46 12.95
CA PRO A 250 -5.54 11.09 14.19
C PRO A 250 -4.61 12.25 14.57
N ALA A 251 -5.16 13.43 14.88
CA ALA A 251 -4.37 14.65 15.09
C ALA A 251 -3.16 14.49 16.05
N PRO A 252 -3.26 13.79 17.20
CA PRO A 252 -2.09 13.56 18.07
C PRO A 252 -0.98 12.72 17.41
N SER A 253 -1.35 11.85 16.47
CA SER A 253 -0.45 10.94 15.77
C SER A 253 0.34 11.59 14.63
N VAL A 254 -0.04 12.79 14.16
CA VAL A 254 0.72 13.53 13.13
C VAL A 254 2.15 13.76 13.58
N SER A 255 2.35 14.08 14.86
CA SER A 255 3.67 14.25 15.49
C SER A 255 4.54 12.98 15.50
N HIS A 256 3.92 11.81 15.32
CA HIS A 256 4.58 10.51 15.31
C HIS A 256 5.11 10.13 13.93
N LEU A 257 4.62 10.77 12.86
CA LEU A 257 5.12 10.55 11.51
C LEU A 257 6.64 10.82 11.45
N ARG A 258 7.35 9.89 10.81
CA ARG A 258 8.81 10.00 10.59
C ARG A 258 9.18 10.02 9.12
N PHE A 259 8.34 9.43 8.28
CA PHE A 259 8.56 9.41 6.84
C PHE A 259 7.22 9.53 6.13
N LEU A 260 7.07 10.59 5.33
CA LEU A 260 5.96 10.78 4.41
C LEU A 260 6.48 10.88 2.98
N GLU A 261 5.86 10.14 2.09
CA GLU A 261 6.11 10.17 0.65
C GLU A 261 4.82 10.57 -0.07
N LEU A 262 4.92 11.59 -0.89
CA LEU A 262 3.83 12.15 -1.67
C LEU A 262 4.05 11.74 -3.11
N VAL A 263 3.11 11.04 -3.70
CA VAL A 263 3.19 10.64 -5.11
C VAL A 263 2.06 11.25 -5.89
N PHE A 264 2.42 12.15 -6.80
CA PHE A 264 1.50 12.72 -7.77
C PHE A 264 1.57 11.93 -9.07
N PRO A 265 0.45 11.71 -9.78
CA PRO A 265 0.50 11.20 -11.13
C PRO A 265 1.14 12.25 -12.06
N PRO A 266 1.59 11.84 -13.25
CA PRO A 266 2.07 12.78 -14.25
C PRO A 266 0.89 13.51 -14.88
N TYR A 267 0.35 14.53 -14.21
CA TYR A 267 -0.70 15.35 -14.80
C TYR A 267 -0.18 16.03 -16.07
N ARG A 268 -1.08 16.20 -17.02
CA ARG A 268 -0.83 16.97 -18.23
C ARG A 268 -0.65 18.46 -17.90
N PRO A 269 0.03 19.23 -18.77
CA PRO A 269 0.24 20.68 -18.62
C PRO A 269 -0.99 21.50 -18.21
N GLY A 270 -2.20 21.14 -18.67
CA GLY A 270 -3.46 21.80 -18.28
C GLY A 270 -4.27 21.12 -17.17
N SER A 271 -3.79 20.00 -16.63
CA SER A 271 -4.43 19.25 -15.54
C SER A 271 -3.81 19.53 -14.18
N TRP A 272 -2.63 20.16 -14.12
CA TRP A 272 -2.07 20.64 -12.86
C TRP A 272 -2.94 21.78 -12.30
N PRO A 273 -3.27 21.77 -11.01
CA PRO A 273 -3.96 22.90 -10.39
C PRO A 273 -3.02 24.12 -10.39
N ASP A 274 -3.52 25.26 -10.86
CA ASP A 274 -2.77 26.52 -10.80
C ASP A 274 -2.64 27.05 -9.36
N ALA A 275 -1.84 28.10 -9.19
CA ALA A 275 -1.56 28.70 -7.88
C ALA A 275 -2.79 29.24 -7.12
N GLN A 276 -3.91 29.51 -7.80
CA GLN A 276 -5.17 29.99 -7.22
C GLN A 276 -6.22 28.88 -7.06
N HIS A 277 -5.96 27.70 -7.63
CA HIS A 277 -6.83 26.56 -7.50
C HIS A 277 -7.04 26.19 -6.03
N PRO A 278 -8.27 25.83 -5.60
CA PRO A 278 -8.56 25.47 -4.21
C PRO A 278 -7.59 24.44 -3.61
N ALA A 279 -7.21 23.42 -4.40
CA ALA A 279 -6.25 22.40 -3.97
C ALA A 279 -4.86 22.97 -3.62
N MET A 280 -4.36 23.96 -4.37
CA MET A 280 -3.07 24.60 -4.08
C MET A 280 -3.14 25.54 -2.88
N LEU A 281 -4.30 26.17 -2.65
CA LEU A 281 -4.54 26.99 -1.46
C LEU A 281 -4.61 26.12 -0.19
N ASP A 282 -5.39 25.03 -0.25
CA ASP A 282 -5.47 24.02 0.82
C ASP A 282 -4.09 23.37 1.06
N TRP A 283 -3.31 23.14 0.01
CA TRP A 283 -1.98 22.57 0.12
C TRP A 283 -1.03 23.44 0.94
N ARG A 284 -0.97 24.74 0.63
CA ARG A 284 -0.17 25.72 1.41
C ARG A 284 -0.59 25.71 2.88
N ALA A 285 -1.89 25.80 3.14
CA ALA A 285 -2.43 25.77 4.50
C ALA A 285 -2.11 24.45 5.23
N THR A 286 -2.17 23.32 4.52
CA THR A 286 -1.84 21.99 5.06
C THR A 286 -0.36 21.90 5.42
N VAL A 287 0.54 22.42 4.58
CA VAL A 287 1.99 22.40 4.84
C VAL A 287 2.34 23.30 6.03
N ASP A 288 1.75 24.50 6.11
CA ASP A 288 1.92 25.40 7.25
C ASP A 288 1.46 24.73 8.55
N TRP A 289 0.24 24.17 8.56
CA TRP A 289 -0.28 23.42 9.71
C TRP A 289 0.58 22.20 10.07
N LEU A 290 1.12 21.49 9.07
CA LEU A 290 2.00 20.34 9.30
C LEU A 290 3.28 20.75 10.04
N GLY A 291 3.83 21.93 9.71
CA GLY A 291 5.00 22.50 10.39
C GLY A 291 4.82 22.65 11.90
N ASP A 292 3.62 23.06 12.32
CA ASP A 292 3.28 23.23 13.75
C ASP A 292 3.07 21.89 14.48
N MET A 293 2.67 20.85 13.75
CA MET A 293 2.24 19.58 14.34
C MET A 293 3.36 18.52 14.40
N ILE A 294 4.35 18.60 13.53
CA ILE A 294 5.34 17.52 13.34
C ILE A 294 6.70 17.82 13.96
N ASN A 295 7.41 16.77 14.39
CA ASN A 295 8.82 16.90 14.77
C ASN A 295 9.70 17.00 13.51
N LEU A 296 9.86 18.21 12.99
CA LEU A 296 10.62 18.49 11.77
C LEU A 296 12.05 17.91 11.80
N SER A 297 12.73 17.98 12.94
CA SER A 297 14.11 17.48 13.10
C SER A 297 14.27 15.96 12.95
N GLY A 298 13.17 15.22 13.07
CA GLY A 298 13.12 13.77 12.89
C GLY A 298 12.27 13.33 11.69
N PHE A 299 11.83 14.28 10.86
CA PHE A 299 10.90 14.04 9.76
C PHE A 299 11.60 14.03 8.40
N THR A 300 11.35 12.97 7.64
CA THR A 300 11.77 12.84 6.24
C THR A 300 10.55 12.99 5.34
N LEU A 301 10.67 13.86 4.35
CA LEU A 301 9.66 14.07 3.33
C LEU A 301 10.22 13.71 1.96
N ARG A 302 9.47 12.96 1.17
CA ARG A 302 9.76 12.72 -0.24
C ARG A 302 8.58 13.18 -1.08
N LEU A 303 8.83 13.94 -2.13
CA LEU A 303 7.83 14.27 -3.14
C LEU A 303 8.25 13.64 -4.47
N MET A 304 7.33 12.90 -5.07
CA MET A 304 7.53 12.19 -6.32
C MET A 304 6.40 12.56 -7.28
N VAL A 305 6.75 12.78 -8.54
CA VAL A 305 5.80 12.70 -9.64
C VAL A 305 6.11 11.39 -10.39
N ALA A 306 5.11 10.53 -10.53
CA ALA A 306 5.30 9.24 -11.18
C ALA A 306 5.72 9.47 -12.65
N GLY A 307 6.91 9.00 -13.00
CA GLY A 307 7.46 9.07 -14.35
C GLY A 307 7.04 7.91 -15.24
N GLN A 308 7.56 7.91 -16.48
CA GLN A 308 7.43 6.80 -17.39
C GLN A 308 8.27 5.61 -16.88
N SER A 309 7.68 4.42 -16.89
CA SER A 309 8.48 3.22 -16.82
C SER A 309 9.04 2.90 -18.21
N PRO A 310 10.36 2.73 -18.39
CA PRO A 310 10.93 2.34 -19.67
C PRO A 310 10.49 0.93 -20.10
N SER A 311 10.06 0.06 -19.16
CA SER A 311 9.59 -1.30 -19.47
C SER A 311 8.14 -1.33 -19.95
N VAL A 312 7.32 -0.36 -19.54
CA VAL A 312 5.95 -0.18 -20.01
C VAL A 312 6.03 0.93 -21.06
N GLY A 313 6.26 0.55 -22.32
CA GLY A 313 6.37 1.48 -23.46
C GLY A 313 5.32 2.60 -23.37
N PRO A 314 5.62 3.80 -23.93
CA PRO A 314 4.91 5.04 -23.63
C PRO A 314 3.40 4.77 -23.66
N PRO A 315 2.69 4.93 -22.53
CA PRO A 315 1.26 4.69 -22.51
C PRO A 315 0.63 5.43 -23.69
N VAL A 316 -0.34 4.80 -24.37
CA VAL A 316 -1.04 5.35 -25.55
C VAL A 316 -1.58 6.77 -25.31
N TYR A 317 -1.66 7.19 -24.05
CA TYR A 317 -2.15 8.45 -23.54
C TYR A 317 -1.10 9.56 -23.41
N TRP A 318 0.16 9.38 -23.80
CA TRP A 318 1.13 10.48 -23.79
C TRP A 318 1.14 11.19 -25.15
N CYS A 319 0.28 12.21 -25.26
CA CYS A 319 0.39 13.19 -26.32
C CYS A 319 1.73 13.92 -26.18
N ARG A 320 2.38 14.18 -27.33
CA ARG A 320 3.50 15.11 -27.37
C ARG A 320 3.05 16.45 -26.81
N ILE A 321 3.88 17.03 -25.95
CA ILE A 321 3.65 18.38 -25.43
C ILE A 321 4.57 19.38 -26.14
N THR A 322 4.18 20.65 -26.15
CA THR A 322 5.04 21.74 -26.61
C THR A 322 6.08 22.11 -25.53
N ASP A 323 7.08 22.92 -25.91
CA ASP A 323 8.05 23.43 -24.94
C ASP A 323 7.39 24.37 -23.91
N GLU A 324 6.37 25.17 -24.30
CA GLU A 324 5.63 26.02 -23.35
C GLU A 324 4.82 25.19 -22.34
N GLU A 325 4.25 24.08 -22.81
CA GLU A 325 3.55 23.12 -21.97
C GLU A 325 4.51 22.42 -20.99
N ALA A 326 5.71 22.03 -21.44
CA ALA A 326 6.75 21.47 -20.58
C ALA A 326 7.21 22.47 -19.51
N GLU A 327 7.36 23.75 -19.86
CA GLU A 327 7.63 24.83 -18.89
C GLU A 327 6.47 24.99 -17.90
N THR A 328 5.22 24.85 -18.34
CA THR A 328 4.05 24.89 -17.45
C THR A 328 4.09 23.76 -16.42
N VAL A 329 4.40 22.54 -16.84
CA VAL A 329 4.59 21.39 -15.92
C VAL A 329 5.73 21.66 -14.93
N MET A 330 6.85 22.19 -15.42
CA MET A 330 7.99 22.56 -14.56
C MET A 330 7.61 23.62 -13.52
N ALA A 331 6.83 24.63 -13.91
CA ALA A 331 6.33 25.65 -12.99
C ALA A 331 5.42 25.02 -11.92
N SER A 332 4.52 24.11 -12.30
CA SER A 332 3.68 23.37 -11.35
C SER A 332 4.49 22.53 -10.36
N TYR A 333 5.59 21.91 -10.79
CA TYR A 333 6.49 21.22 -9.86
C TYR A 333 7.08 22.17 -8.82
N MET A 334 7.53 23.36 -9.25
CA MET A 334 8.08 24.36 -8.34
C MET A 334 7.02 24.93 -7.39
N ASP A 335 5.80 25.14 -7.86
CA ASP A 335 4.68 25.60 -7.03
C ASP A 335 4.31 24.58 -5.95
N LEU A 336 4.39 23.28 -6.23
CA LEU A 336 4.19 22.22 -5.22
C LEU A 336 5.27 22.24 -4.13
N LEU A 337 6.51 22.56 -4.50
CA LEU A 337 7.66 22.58 -3.60
C LEU A 337 7.72 23.82 -2.72
N GLN A 338 7.21 24.95 -3.22
CA GLN A 338 7.32 26.25 -2.57
C GLN A 338 6.95 26.24 -1.07
N PRO A 339 5.84 25.61 -0.63
CA PRO A 339 5.46 25.60 0.79
C PRO A 339 6.49 24.89 1.69
N PHE A 340 7.25 23.92 1.16
CA PHE A 340 8.25 23.19 1.95
C PHE A 340 9.51 23.98 2.26
N THR A 341 9.75 25.08 1.56
CA THR A 341 10.89 25.97 1.85
C THR A 341 10.83 26.49 3.29
N GLN A 342 9.62 26.77 3.79
CA GLN A 342 9.38 27.19 5.17
C GLN A 342 9.65 26.05 6.17
N LEU A 343 9.17 24.83 5.89
CA LEU A 343 9.49 23.67 6.73
C LEU A 343 11.01 23.42 6.82
N ALA A 344 11.73 23.63 5.72
CA ALA A 344 13.17 23.49 5.68
C ALA A 344 13.90 24.56 6.49
N SER A 345 13.42 25.82 6.50
CA SER A 345 13.95 26.84 7.42
C SER A 345 13.66 26.51 8.88
N ASP A 346 12.53 25.85 9.16
CA ASP A 346 12.07 25.52 10.51
C ASP A 346 12.66 24.20 11.05
N GLY A 347 13.52 23.55 10.27
CA GLY A 347 14.33 22.43 10.74
C GLY A 347 13.94 21.06 10.19
N LEU A 348 13.24 20.99 9.05
CA LEU A 348 12.99 19.72 8.34
C LEU A 348 14.28 18.91 8.22
N ALA A 349 14.26 17.65 8.65
CA ALA A 349 15.46 16.84 8.71
C ALA A 349 15.99 16.52 7.31
N ARG A 350 15.09 16.04 6.43
CA ARG A 350 15.43 15.58 5.09
C ARG A 350 14.28 15.84 4.13
N PHE A 351 14.64 16.22 2.91
CA PHE A 351 13.72 16.36 1.80
C PHE A 351 14.34 15.71 0.56
N TYR A 352 13.54 14.93 -0.16
CA TYR A 352 13.91 14.31 -1.42
C TYR A 352 12.86 14.63 -2.48
N ALA A 353 13.31 14.83 -3.72
CA ALA A 353 12.43 15.08 -4.84
C ALA A 353 12.72 14.11 -5.98
N GLN A 354 11.70 13.60 -6.64
CA GLN A 354 11.86 12.80 -7.84
C GLN A 354 10.83 13.23 -8.87
N PHE A 355 11.31 13.81 -9.97
CA PHE A 355 10.47 14.37 -11.01
C PHE A 355 10.92 13.85 -12.37
N PRO A 356 9.98 13.44 -13.25
CA PRO A 356 10.32 13.15 -14.63
C PRO A 356 10.71 14.45 -15.33
N TYR A 357 11.66 14.39 -16.26
CA TYR A 357 12.07 15.56 -17.03
C TYR A 357 10.96 15.93 -18.03
N PRO A 358 10.24 17.06 -17.90
CA PRO A 358 9.01 17.30 -18.70
C PRO A 358 9.26 17.32 -20.21
N TRP A 359 10.40 17.85 -20.65
CA TRP A 359 10.74 17.94 -22.07
C TRP A 359 10.98 16.58 -22.71
N GLN A 360 11.14 15.47 -21.97
CA GLN A 360 11.25 14.14 -22.57
C GLN A 360 10.04 13.78 -23.46
N LEU A 361 8.92 14.48 -23.25
CA LEU A 361 7.65 14.32 -23.95
C LEU A 361 7.52 15.23 -25.18
N THR A 362 8.47 16.13 -25.42
CA THR A 362 8.45 16.99 -26.61
C THR A 362 8.98 16.23 -27.81
N ARG A 363 8.54 16.62 -29.01
CA ARG A 363 8.93 15.95 -30.27
C ARG A 363 10.44 15.92 -30.45
N GLU A 364 11.13 17.02 -30.13
CA GLU A 364 12.57 17.16 -30.31
C GLU A 364 13.35 16.23 -29.37
N CYS A 365 12.89 16.09 -28.14
CA CYS A 365 13.55 15.24 -27.15
C CYS A 365 13.21 13.76 -27.28
N SER A 366 12.08 13.40 -27.89
CA SER A 366 11.71 11.99 -28.09
C SER A 366 12.75 11.20 -28.90
N MET A 367 13.56 11.89 -29.73
CA MET A 367 14.67 11.28 -30.45
C MET A 367 15.85 10.89 -29.56
N TYR A 368 15.99 11.52 -28.40
CA TYR A 368 17.04 11.26 -27.41
C TYR A 368 16.55 10.48 -26.20
N ALA A 369 15.23 10.30 -26.05
CA ALA A 369 14.63 9.56 -24.94
C ALA A 369 15.04 8.08 -24.92
N GLU A 370 15.53 7.53 -26.03
CA GLU A 370 16.14 6.19 -26.08
C GLU A 370 17.50 6.12 -25.38
N ASP A 371 18.18 7.25 -25.19
CA ASP A 371 19.40 7.33 -24.37
C ASP A 371 19.02 7.49 -22.90
N HIS A 372 18.85 6.35 -22.22
CA HIS A 372 18.55 6.28 -20.80
C HIS A 372 19.55 7.06 -19.92
N ASN A 373 20.82 7.16 -20.32
CA ASN A 373 21.81 7.89 -19.52
C ASN A 373 21.55 9.39 -19.59
N TRP A 374 21.28 9.92 -20.79
CA TRP A 374 20.95 11.34 -20.95
C TRP A 374 19.70 11.72 -20.17
N LEU A 375 18.63 10.91 -20.25
CA LEU A 375 17.40 11.19 -19.51
C LEU A 375 17.64 11.14 -18.00
N GLN A 376 18.35 10.12 -17.50
CA GLN A 376 18.70 10.01 -16.09
C GLN A 376 19.51 11.22 -15.62
N GLU A 377 20.49 11.70 -16.40
CA GLU A 377 21.25 12.92 -16.08
C GLU A 377 20.35 14.16 -15.97
N LYS A 378 19.32 14.29 -16.82
CA LYS A 378 18.36 15.40 -16.75
C LYS A 378 17.46 15.30 -15.53
N GLU A 379 16.99 14.10 -15.20
CA GLU A 379 16.17 13.84 -14.02
C GLU A 379 16.96 14.05 -12.73
N ASP A 380 18.21 13.60 -12.67
CA ASP A 380 19.13 13.84 -11.54
C ASP A 380 19.39 15.34 -11.34
N ALA A 381 19.61 16.09 -12.43
CA ALA A 381 19.80 17.54 -12.38
C ALA A 381 18.53 18.26 -11.89
N LEU A 382 17.35 17.78 -12.29
CA LEU A 382 16.06 18.31 -11.85
C LEU A 382 15.80 18.00 -10.37
N GLN A 383 16.07 16.77 -9.94
CA GLN A 383 16.03 16.36 -8.53
C GLN A 383 16.93 17.26 -7.68
N GLU A 384 18.19 17.43 -8.07
CA GLU A 384 19.12 18.32 -7.36
C GLU A 384 18.60 19.77 -7.30
N ARG A 385 18.05 20.29 -8.39
CA ARG A 385 17.47 21.64 -8.43
C ARG A 385 16.31 21.78 -7.45
N ALA A 386 15.39 20.82 -7.44
CA ALA A 386 14.22 20.82 -6.56
C ALA A 386 14.61 20.71 -5.08
N GLU A 387 15.51 19.79 -4.75
CA GLU A 387 15.98 19.62 -3.38
C GLU A 387 16.77 20.83 -2.87
N ARG A 388 17.57 21.46 -3.72
CA ARG A 388 18.23 22.74 -3.40
C ARG A 388 17.23 23.86 -3.21
N HIS A 389 16.15 23.89 -3.99
CA HIS A 389 15.09 24.89 -3.85
C HIS A 389 14.46 24.82 -2.45
N VAL A 390 14.10 23.60 -2.00
CA VAL A 390 13.51 23.38 -0.67
C VAL A 390 14.52 23.54 0.46
N MET A 391 15.65 22.82 0.41
CA MET A 391 16.61 22.76 1.52
C MET A 391 17.54 23.98 1.59
N GLY A 392 17.58 24.81 0.55
CA GLY A 392 18.42 25.99 0.45
C GLY A 392 19.89 25.70 0.76
N ARG A 393 20.47 26.48 1.70
CA ARG A 393 21.89 26.31 2.09
C ARG A 393 22.18 24.98 2.79
N ARG A 394 21.16 24.31 3.36
CA ARG A 394 21.31 23.04 4.08
C ARG A 394 21.55 21.85 3.14
N TYR A 395 21.20 21.98 1.85
CA TYR A 395 21.40 20.94 0.84
C TYR A 395 22.84 20.38 0.83
N LYS A 396 23.85 21.25 0.78
CA LYS A 396 25.26 20.81 0.73
C LYS A 396 25.68 20.08 2.01
N GLY A 397 25.26 20.57 3.18
CA GLY A 397 25.55 19.94 4.46
C GLY A 397 24.86 18.58 4.61
N PHE A 398 23.71 18.42 3.98
CA PHE A 398 22.98 17.16 3.93
C PHE A 398 23.78 16.07 3.19
N TYR A 399 24.21 16.32 1.96
CA TYR A 399 24.99 15.35 1.18
C TYR A 399 26.43 15.17 1.65
N ALA A 400 27.06 16.20 2.23
CA ALA A 400 28.41 16.10 2.77
C ALA A 400 28.54 15.08 3.92
N ASN A 401 27.46 14.88 4.68
CA ASN A 401 27.41 13.96 5.81
C ASN A 401 27.19 12.49 5.38
N ARG A 402 27.23 12.17 4.08
CA ARG A 402 27.03 10.82 3.52
C ARG A 402 25.73 10.16 3.98
N TRP A 403 24.67 10.94 4.13
CA TRP A 403 23.35 10.33 4.33
C TRP A 403 22.97 9.59 3.06
N GLU A 404 22.73 8.29 3.20
CA GLU A 404 22.20 7.50 2.10
C GLU A 404 20.75 7.91 1.85
N GLU A 405 20.43 8.16 0.58
CA GLU A 405 19.06 8.36 0.17
C GLU A 405 18.24 7.10 0.55
N PRO A 406 17.04 7.24 1.13
CA PRO A 406 16.16 6.13 1.41
C PRO A 406 15.93 5.31 0.14
N LYS A 407 15.91 3.99 0.29
CA LYS A 407 15.59 3.08 -0.82
C LYS A 407 14.30 3.53 -1.53
N PRO A 408 14.22 3.40 -2.86
CA PRO A 408 12.98 3.60 -3.59
C PRO A 408 11.85 2.80 -2.95
N SER A 409 10.66 3.39 -2.89
CA SER A 409 9.50 2.71 -2.35
C SER A 409 9.04 1.60 -3.28
N ASN A 410 8.22 0.68 -2.75
CA ASN A 410 7.48 -0.27 -3.57
C ASN A 410 6.59 0.43 -4.62
N TRP A 411 6.24 1.70 -4.40
CA TRP A 411 5.57 2.50 -5.41
C TRP A 411 6.42 2.65 -6.67
N CYS A 412 7.70 2.99 -6.53
CA CYS A 412 8.62 3.11 -7.67
C CYS A 412 8.69 1.79 -8.44
N LEU A 413 8.85 0.66 -7.72
CA LEU A 413 8.93 -0.67 -8.31
C LEU A 413 7.64 -1.08 -9.06
N SER A 414 6.48 -0.58 -8.61
CA SER A 414 5.16 -0.83 -9.23
C SER A 414 5.09 -0.51 -10.71
N TYR A 415 5.84 0.52 -11.11
CA TYR A 415 5.79 1.03 -12.47
C TYR A 415 6.75 0.25 -13.37
N TYR A 416 7.82 -0.31 -12.81
CA TYR A 416 8.88 -0.98 -13.58
C TYR A 416 8.62 -2.48 -13.85
N THR A 417 7.75 -3.12 -13.08
CA THR A 417 7.36 -4.54 -13.25
C THR A 417 6.01 -4.67 -13.90
#